data_AF-E0UCQ9-F1
#
_entry.id   AF-E0UCQ9-F1
#
_cell.length_a   1.000
_cell.length_b   1.000
_cell.length_c   1.000
_cell.angle_alpha   90.00
_cell.angle_beta   90.00
_cell.angle_gamma   90.00
#
_symmetry.space_group_name_H-M   'P 1'
#
loop_
_entity.id
_entity.type
_entity.pdbx_description
1 polymer ?
#
loop_
_entity_poly.entity_id
_entity_poly.type
_entity_poly.pdbx_seq_one_letter_code
_entity_poly.pdbx_strand_id
1 'polypeptide(L)'
;MQIESTTQETINGTELVLTTVVLNQVSSHCILTRLLINALGRPGVDNDMELVGAGDRWIITWTHPQFTVAQTQALIEKALTPMATKE
;
A
#
# COMPACT_ATOMS: atom_id res chain seq x y z
N MET A 1 9.21 -7.34 6.80
CA MET A 1 8.43 -6.21 6.28
C MET A 1 7.30 -5.93 7.25
N GLN A 2 7.23 -4.71 7.76
CA GLN A 2 6.23 -4.31 8.75
C GLN A 2 5.70 -2.91 8.40
N ILE A 3 4.43 -2.66 8.74
CA ILE A 3 3.83 -1.33 8.64
C ILE A 3 4.30 -0.53 9.85
N GLU A 4 5.02 0.56 9.59
CA GLU A 4 5.45 1.52 10.61
C GLU A 4 4.31 2.51 10.92
N SER A 5 3.64 3.02 9.88
CA SER A 5 2.51 3.93 10.03
C SER A 5 1.60 3.93 8.81
N THR A 6 0.33 4.22 9.03
CA THR A 6 -0.66 4.51 7.98
C THR A 6 -1.29 5.87 8.28
N THR A 7 -1.28 6.77 7.31
CA THR A 7 -2.01 8.06 7.37
C THR A 7 -3.02 8.13 6.24
N GLN A 8 -4.15 8.78 6.52
CA GLN A 8 -5.27 8.92 5.59
C GLN A 8 -5.76 10.36 5.62
N GLU A 9 -5.83 10.96 4.44
CA GLU A 9 -6.22 12.36 4.28
C GLU A 9 -7.32 12.46 3.21
N THR A 10 -8.46 13.03 3.56
CA THR A 10 -9.52 13.29 2.56
C THR A 10 -9.08 14.43 1.65
N ILE A 11 -9.22 14.23 0.34
CA ILE A 11 -8.88 15.25 -0.65
C ILE A 11 -10.07 16.21 -0.77
N ASN A 12 -9.88 17.44 -0.32
CA ASN A 12 -10.93 18.47 -0.27
C ASN A 12 -11.62 18.64 -1.63
N GLY A 13 -12.96 18.63 -1.61
CA GLY A 13 -13.77 18.76 -2.82
C GLY A 13 -13.92 17.46 -3.63
N THR A 14 -13.49 16.32 -3.09
CA THR A 14 -13.62 15.01 -3.73
C THR A 14 -14.08 13.94 -2.73
N GLU A 15 -14.54 12.79 -3.23
CA GLU A 15 -14.84 11.60 -2.43
C GLU A 15 -13.60 10.68 -2.27
N LEU A 16 -12.41 11.19 -2.55
CA LEU A 16 -11.16 10.44 -2.53
C LEU A 16 -10.41 10.65 -1.21
N VAL A 17 -9.69 9.60 -0.81
CA VAL A 17 -8.78 9.59 0.32
C VAL A 17 -7.39 9.28 -0.22
N LEU A 18 -6.43 10.15 0.10
CA LEU A 18 -5.01 9.86 -0.04
C LEU A 18 -4.58 9.00 1.15
N THR A 19 -4.11 7.80 0.86
CA THR A 19 -3.54 6.92 1.87
C THR A 19 -2.04 6.85 1.68
N THR A 20 -1.31 7.04 2.78
CA THR A 20 0.14 6.88 2.85
C THR A 20 0.47 5.77 3.84
N VAL A 21 1.24 4.78 3.39
CA VAL A 21 1.74 3.69 4.24
C VAL A 21 3.26 3.76 4.26
N VAL A 22 3.83 3.83 5.45
CA VAL A 22 5.27 3.73 5.67
C VAL A 22 5.58 2.31 6.10
N LEU A 23 6.43 1.63 5.34
CA LEU A 23 6.95 0.31 5.64
C LEU A 23 8.40 0.40 6.09
N ASN A 24 8.78 -0.50 6.98
CA ASN A 24 10.16 -0.77 7.32
C ASN A 24 10.47 -2.27 7.15
N GLN A 25 11.74 -2.63 7.29
CA GLN A 25 12.23 -4.00 7.11
C GLN A 25 11.82 -4.61 5.75
N VAL A 26 11.82 -3.79 4.70
CA VAL A 26 11.58 -4.21 3.32
C VAL A 26 12.86 -4.88 2.80
N SER A 27 12.84 -6.20 2.72
CA SER A 27 14.01 -6.98 2.27
C SER A 27 14.25 -6.91 0.76
N SER A 28 13.24 -6.52 -0.03
CA SER A 28 13.33 -6.42 -1.48
C SER A 28 12.25 -5.50 -2.04
N HIS A 29 12.69 -4.44 -2.73
CA HIS A 29 11.80 -3.56 -3.51
C HIS A 29 10.97 -4.36 -4.52
N CYS A 30 11.59 -5.26 -5.28
CA CYS A 30 10.89 -6.03 -6.32
C CYS A 30 9.74 -6.88 -5.75
N ILE A 31 9.95 -7.48 -4.56
CA ILE A 31 8.90 -8.25 -3.88
C ILE A 31 7.79 -7.32 -3.42
N LEU A 32 8.12 -6.19 -2.79
CA LEU A 32 7.15 -5.19 -2.36
C LEU A 32 6.27 -4.72 -3.52
N THR A 33 6.88 -4.27 -4.63
CA THR A 33 6.15 -3.78 -5.79
C THR A 33 5.19 -4.83 -6.35
N ARG A 34 5.62 -6.10 -6.44
CA ARG A 34 4.75 -7.19 -6.91
C ARG A 34 3.56 -7.43 -5.99
N LEU A 35 3.77 -7.42 -4.67
CA LEU A 35 2.69 -7.59 -3.70
C LEU A 35 1.66 -6.46 -3.80
N LEU A 36 2.12 -5.22 -3.93
CA LEU A 36 1.25 -4.06 -4.07
C LEU A 36 0.50 -4.04 -5.40
N ILE A 37 1.16 -4.38 -6.51
CA ILE A 37 0.49 -4.51 -7.82
C ILE A 37 -0.61 -5.58 -7.76
N ASN A 38 -0.35 -6.70 -7.11
CA ASN A 38 -1.35 -7.76 -6.96
C ASN A 38 -2.53 -7.34 -6.05
N ALA A 39 -2.29 -6.47 -5.06
CA ALA A 39 -3.30 -6.04 -4.11
C ALA A 39 -4.13 -4.85 -4.62
N LEU A 40 -3.48 -3.86 -5.24
CA LEU A 40 -4.07 -2.56 -5.59
C LEU A 40 -4.21 -2.33 -7.09
N GLY A 41 -3.54 -3.12 -7.94
CA GLY A 41 -3.45 -2.90 -9.37
C GLY A 41 -2.16 -2.16 -9.79
N ARG A 42 -1.97 -2.00 -11.10
CA ARG A 42 -0.76 -1.42 -11.69
C ARG A 42 -0.75 0.12 -11.59
N PRO A 43 0.31 0.73 -11.04
CA PRO A 43 0.54 2.17 -11.10
C PRO A 43 0.44 2.75 -12.51
N GLY A 44 -0.20 3.91 -12.65
CA GLY A 44 -0.34 4.65 -13.91
C GLY A 44 -1.31 4.01 -14.92
N VAL A 45 -1.90 2.85 -14.61
CA VAL A 45 -2.90 2.19 -15.44
C VAL A 45 -4.19 1.99 -14.66
N ASP A 46 -4.09 1.33 -13.51
CA ASP A 46 -5.25 0.96 -12.68
C ASP A 46 -5.45 1.96 -11.52
N ASN A 47 -4.38 2.62 -11.06
CA ASN A 47 -4.38 3.60 -9.96
C ASN A 47 -3.22 4.60 -10.07
N ASP A 48 -3.17 5.57 -9.15
CA ASP A 48 -2.12 6.59 -9.00
C ASP A 48 -1.08 6.23 -7.93
N MET A 49 -0.87 4.93 -7.66
CA MET A 49 0.05 4.48 -6.63
C MET A 49 1.50 4.88 -6.93
N GLU A 50 2.17 5.45 -5.94
CA GLU A 50 3.59 5.77 -5.97
C GLU A 50 4.34 5.03 -4.85
N LEU A 51 5.59 4.65 -5.14
CA LEU A 51 6.50 4.01 -4.18
C LEU A 51 7.79 4.82 -4.13
N VAL A 52 8.10 5.37 -2.97
CA VAL A 52 9.31 6.18 -2.75
C VAL A 52 10.05 5.64 -1.54
N GLY A 53 11.33 5.29 -1.70
CA GLY A 53 12.10 4.73 -0.62
C GLY A 53 13.51 4.31 -1.03
N ALA A 54 14.30 3.94 -0.03
CA ALA A 54 15.63 3.39 -0.22
C ALA A 54 15.98 2.45 0.94
N GLY A 55 16.70 1.37 0.63
CA GLY A 55 17.08 0.37 1.63
C GLY A 55 15.85 -0.38 2.16
N ASP A 56 15.72 -0.40 3.48
CA ASP A 56 14.70 -1.15 4.22
C ASP A 56 13.43 -0.35 4.52
N ARG A 57 13.41 0.95 4.20
CA ARG A 57 12.26 1.84 4.44
C ARG A 57 11.64 2.33 3.14
N TRP A 58 10.32 2.18 3.02
CA TRP A 58 9.54 2.54 1.84
C TRP A 58 8.26 3.27 2.22
N ILE A 59 7.89 4.27 1.43
CA ILE A 59 6.66 5.02 1.53
C ILE A 59 5.83 4.68 0.30
N ILE A 60 4.57 4.33 0.53
CA ILE A 60 3.62 3.97 -0.51
C ILE A 60 2.44 4.92 -0.40
N THR A 61 2.09 5.59 -1.49
CA THR A 61 1.00 6.57 -1.53
C THR A 61 0.06 6.25 -2.67
N TRP A 62 -1.26 6.31 -2.43
CA TRP A 62 -2.26 6.14 -3.49
C TRP A 62 -3.58 6.79 -3.08
N THR A 63 -4.45 7.06 -4.05
CA THR A 63 -5.81 7.52 -3.79
C THR A 63 -6.84 6.43 -4.04
N HIS A 64 -7.93 6.47 -3.28
CA HIS A 64 -9.07 5.58 -3.47
C HIS A 64 -10.34 6.22 -2.90
N PRO A 65 -11.54 5.75 -3.30
CA PRO A 65 -12.77 6.25 -2.75
C PRO A 65 -12.87 6.05 -1.23
N GLN A 66 -13.50 7.00 -0.54
CA GLN A 66 -13.62 6.97 0.92
C GLN A 66 -14.34 5.71 1.43
N PHE A 67 -15.32 5.20 0.69
CA PHE A 67 -16.05 3.99 1.08
C PHE A 67 -15.23 2.69 0.96
N THR A 68 -14.08 2.71 0.27
CA THR A 68 -13.22 1.53 0.12
C THR A 68 -12.08 1.46 1.11
N VAL A 69 -11.89 2.48 1.95
CA VAL A 69 -10.74 2.60 2.88
C VAL A 69 -10.45 1.30 3.65
N ALA A 70 -11.46 0.75 4.33
CA ALA A 70 -11.30 -0.47 5.12
C ALA A 70 -10.94 -1.70 4.27
N GLN A 71 -11.51 -1.81 3.07
CA GLN A 71 -11.23 -2.92 2.17
C GLN A 71 -9.81 -2.83 1.61
N THR A 72 -9.42 -1.63 1.16
CA THR A 72 -8.09 -1.36 0.63
C THR A 72 -7.00 -1.59 1.67
N GLN A 73 -7.25 -1.19 2.93
CA GLN A 73 -6.33 -1.45 4.02
C GLN A 73 -6.18 -2.95 4.30
N ALA A 74 -7.28 -3.71 4.33
CA ALA A 74 -7.23 -5.16 4.51
C ALA A 74 -6.46 -5.88 3.39
N LEU A 75 -6.54 -5.39 2.15
CA LEU A 75 -5.78 -5.93 1.01
C LEU A 75 -4.27 -5.71 1.20
N ILE A 76 -3.85 -4.53 1.65
CA ILE A 76 -2.45 -4.22 1.98
C ILE A 76 -1.96 -5.12 3.12
N GLU A 77 -2.68 -5.14 4.24
CA GLU A 77 -2.29 -5.93 5.41
C GLU A 77 -2.14 -7.41 5.04
N LYS A 78 -3.07 -7.95 4.27
CA LYS A 78 -3.00 -9.32 3.75
C LYS A 78 -1.82 -9.54 2.81
N ALA A 79 -1.50 -8.59 1.93
CA ALA A 79 -0.39 -8.72 0.99
C ALA A 79 0.97 -8.66 1.69
N LEU A 80 1.08 -7.90 2.78
CA LEU A 80 2.32 -7.71 3.53
C LEU A 80 2.52 -8.75 4.64
N THR A 81 1.46 -9.44 5.05
CA THR A 81 1.54 -10.59 5.96
C THR A 81 2.05 -11.80 5.16
N PRO A 82 3.16 -12.45 5.57
CA PRO A 82 3.56 -13.72 4.97
C PRO A 82 2.39 -14.69 5.09
N MET A 83 1.95 -15.30 3.97
CA MET A 83 1.06 -16.46 4.08
C MET A 83 1.75 -17.43 5.03
N ALA A 84 1.11 -17.74 6.16
CA ALA A 84 1.48 -18.92 6.93
C ALA A 84 1.40 -20.09 5.94
N THR A 85 2.56 -20.58 5.51
CA THR A 85 2.67 -21.82 4.77
C THR A 85 1.93 -22.84 5.62
N LYS A 86 0.80 -23.34 5.12
CA LYS A 86 0.16 -24.51 5.73
C LYS A 86 1.21 -25.62 5.69
N GLU A 87 1.69 -26.01 6.86
CA GLU A 87 2.44 -27.26 7.08
C GLU A 87 1.59 -28.47 6.66
#